data_AF-A0AAV2JBX5-F1
#
_entry.id   AF-A0AAV2JBX5-F1
#
_cell.length_a   1.000
_cell.length_b   1.000
_cell.length_c   1.000
_cell.angle_alpha   90.00
_cell.angle_beta   90.00
_cell.angle_gamma   90.00
#
_symmetry.space_group_name_H-M   'P 1'
#
loop_
_entity.id
_entity.type
_entity.pdbx_description
1 polymer ?
#
loop_
_entity_poly.entity_id
_entity_poly.type
_entity_poly.pdbx_seq_one_letter_code
_entity_poly.pdbx_strand_id
1 'polypeptide(L)'
;MSEWKQRCAEEWGLQSASLPDSVDWKSVHEAQPFNRNLLKNPSPYGLTKDSPPPEPDLPEEPDHGPPRFIPEGDFSGWTTTSETLPYDTSGIPAGAVICQLPQASWFTMEQLVDLKAEGLWDQLLDDFQPEIRIQDWYEESQLHDYIYQLHVKLLGADKTTVIAEHTVTPTENREVYSHNWKEVSHVFTGYGPGVRYVHFQHRLKNQFLNGFWNTMFTGSSVTISPKK
;
A
#
# COMPACT_ATOMS: atom_id res chain seq x y z
N MET A 1 25.06 -0.64 31.62
CA MET A 1 24.34 -0.73 30.33
C MET A 1 24.25 -2.19 29.96
N SER A 2 23.09 -2.68 29.50
CA SER A 2 22.99 -4.05 29.01
C SER A 2 23.78 -4.20 27.70
N GLU A 3 24.42 -5.33 27.50
CA GLU A 3 25.22 -5.65 26.30
C GLU A 3 24.40 -5.48 25.01
N TRP A 4 23.12 -5.89 25.03
CA TRP A 4 22.18 -5.74 23.93
C TRP A 4 21.90 -4.29 23.54
N LYS A 5 21.84 -3.39 24.51
CA LYS A 5 21.61 -1.96 24.28
C LYS A 5 22.76 -1.32 23.50
N GLN A 6 24.00 -1.65 23.86
CA GLN A 6 25.18 -1.16 23.13
C GLN A 6 25.24 -1.73 21.71
N ARG A 7 25.00 -3.03 21.58
CA ARG A 7 24.98 -3.70 20.28
C ARG A 7 23.96 -3.09 19.32
N CYS A 8 22.71 -2.89 19.76
CA CYS A 8 21.67 -2.26 18.93
C CYS A 8 22.03 -0.82 18.52
N ALA A 9 22.62 -0.06 19.44
CA ALA A 9 23.01 1.32 19.18
C ALA A 9 24.12 1.43 18.12
N GLU A 10 25.10 0.53 18.17
CA GLU A 10 26.20 0.45 17.19
C GLU A 10 25.70 -0.07 15.84
N GLU A 11 24.92 -1.16 15.83
CA GLU A 11 24.45 -1.84 14.63
C GLU A 11 23.52 -0.95 13.78
N TRP A 12 22.63 -0.20 14.44
CA TRP A 12 21.66 0.66 13.75
C TRP A 12 22.07 2.14 13.74
N GLY A 13 23.24 2.50 14.26
CA GLY A 13 23.74 3.88 14.25
C GLY A 13 22.89 4.86 15.07
N LEU A 14 22.23 4.40 16.13
CA LEU A 14 21.27 5.16 16.93
C LEU A 14 21.93 6.10 17.97
N GLN A 15 23.10 6.65 17.65
CA GLN A 15 23.94 7.41 18.60
C GLN A 15 23.25 8.68 19.16
N SER A 16 22.23 9.19 18.46
CA SER A 16 21.43 10.34 18.88
C SER A 16 20.02 9.98 19.36
N ALA A 17 19.65 8.69 19.36
CA ALA A 17 18.35 8.24 19.84
C ALA A 17 18.39 7.96 21.35
N SER A 18 17.27 8.24 22.04
CA SER A 18 17.13 7.89 23.46
C SER A 18 16.85 6.39 23.60
N LEU A 19 17.72 5.71 24.35
CA LEU A 19 17.66 4.27 24.61
C LEU A 19 17.23 4.06 26.08
N PRO A 20 15.93 3.90 26.39
CA PRO A 20 15.46 3.72 27.76
C PRO A 20 15.85 2.35 28.35
N ASP A 21 16.10 2.30 29.67
CA ASP A 21 16.40 1.04 30.38
C ASP A 21 15.15 0.19 30.65
N SER A 22 13.96 0.75 30.45
CA SER A 22 12.67 0.04 30.59
C SER A 22 12.33 -0.86 29.40
N VAL A 23 13.06 -0.76 28.29
CA VAL A 23 12.82 -1.54 27.07
C VAL A 23 13.67 -2.82 27.09
N ASP A 24 13.05 -3.95 26.73
CA ASP A 24 13.77 -5.21 26.53
C ASP A 24 14.54 -5.19 25.21
N TRP A 25 15.80 -4.76 25.29
CA TRP A 25 16.71 -4.68 24.15
C TRP A 25 16.98 -6.03 23.47
N LYS A 26 16.80 -7.15 24.17
CA LYS A 26 16.94 -8.47 23.55
C LYS A 26 15.77 -8.73 22.59
N SER A 27 14.54 -8.49 23.03
CA SER A 27 13.36 -8.61 22.18
C SER A 27 13.37 -7.63 21.00
N VAL A 28 13.81 -6.38 21.22
CA VAL A 28 13.97 -5.40 20.13
C VAL A 28 14.97 -5.88 19.08
N HIS A 29 16.12 -6.41 19.53
CA HIS A 29 17.12 -6.98 18.62
C HIS A 29 16.55 -8.17 17.84
N GLU A 30 15.80 -9.06 18.48
CA GLU A 30 15.15 -10.21 17.83
C GLU A 30 14.07 -9.78 16.82
N ALA A 31 13.35 -8.68 17.09
CA ALA A 31 12.30 -8.15 16.21
C ALA A 31 12.86 -7.47 14.94
N GLN A 32 14.14 -7.08 14.91
CA GLN A 32 14.81 -6.43 13.78
C GLN A 32 13.91 -5.35 13.12
N PRO A 33 13.49 -4.30 13.85
CA PRO A 33 12.44 -3.37 13.41
C PRO A 33 12.82 -2.51 12.19
N PHE A 34 14.10 -2.42 11.86
CA PHE A 34 14.63 -1.52 10.83
C PHE A 34 14.92 -2.22 9.51
N ASN A 35 14.76 -1.48 8.41
CA ASN A 35 15.11 -1.89 7.04
C ASN A 35 14.47 -3.22 6.56
N ARG A 36 13.33 -3.60 7.16
CA ARG A 36 12.46 -4.69 6.68
C ARG A 36 11.06 -4.19 6.39
N ASN A 37 10.34 -4.93 5.55
CA ASN A 37 8.94 -4.64 5.29
C ASN A 37 8.08 -5.01 6.51
N LEU A 38 7.25 -4.06 6.96
CA LEU A 38 6.29 -4.25 8.04
C LEU A 38 4.91 -4.70 7.56
N LEU A 39 4.60 -4.53 6.27
CA LEU A 39 3.37 -5.07 5.68
C LEU A 39 3.46 -6.58 5.56
N LYS A 40 2.36 -7.27 5.85
CA LYS A 40 2.24 -8.71 5.59
C LYS A 40 1.78 -8.90 4.15
N ASN A 41 2.24 -9.98 3.51
CA ASN A 41 1.84 -10.37 2.16
C ASN A 41 1.87 -9.20 1.14
N PRO A 42 3.05 -8.63 0.84
CA PRO A 42 3.17 -7.45 -0.03
C PRO A 42 2.88 -7.71 -1.51
N SER A 43 2.67 -8.97 -1.90
CA SER A 43 2.51 -9.42 -3.29
C SER A 43 1.46 -10.54 -3.36
N PRO A 44 0.17 -10.24 -3.12
CA PRO A 44 -0.89 -11.26 -3.00
C PRO A 44 -1.16 -12.06 -4.28
N TYR A 45 -0.76 -11.52 -5.43
CA TYR A 45 -0.84 -12.20 -6.73
C TYR A 45 0.41 -13.05 -7.05
N GLY A 46 1.40 -13.10 -6.16
CA GLY A 46 2.68 -13.78 -6.41
C GLY A 46 3.58 -13.10 -7.45
N LEU A 47 3.28 -11.85 -7.81
CA LEU A 47 4.00 -11.06 -8.80
C LEU A 47 5.21 -10.36 -8.19
N THR A 48 6.20 -9.99 -9.02
CA THR A 48 7.31 -9.13 -8.63
C THR A 48 7.45 -7.95 -9.59
N LYS A 49 7.85 -6.80 -9.05
CA LYS A 49 8.18 -5.58 -9.82
C LYS A 49 9.39 -5.77 -10.76
N ASP A 50 10.21 -6.79 -10.51
CA ASP A 50 11.44 -7.06 -11.27
C ASP A 50 11.19 -7.82 -12.58
N SER A 51 9.96 -8.29 -12.78
CA SER A 51 9.44 -8.87 -14.03
C SER A 51 8.29 -8.02 -14.55
N PRO A 52 8.03 -7.97 -15.87
CA PRO A 52 6.86 -7.25 -16.39
C PRO A 52 5.54 -7.79 -15.80
N PRO A 53 4.47 -6.97 -15.76
CA PRO A 53 3.13 -7.45 -15.44
C PRO A 53 2.74 -8.63 -16.35
N PRO A 54 1.99 -9.62 -15.85
CA PRO A 54 1.52 -10.70 -16.71
C PRO A 54 0.58 -10.16 -17.78
N GLU A 55 0.57 -10.81 -18.94
CA GLU A 55 -0.39 -10.46 -20.00
C GLU A 55 -1.82 -10.69 -19.50
N PRO A 56 -2.77 -9.78 -19.81
CA PRO A 56 -4.18 -10.00 -19.49
C PRO A 56 -4.67 -11.32 -20.08
N ASP A 57 -5.38 -12.11 -19.27
CA ASP A 57 -6.03 -13.33 -19.76
C ASP A 57 -7.22 -12.93 -20.64
N LEU A 58 -7.12 -13.19 -21.94
CA LEU A 58 -8.15 -12.90 -22.92
C LEU A 58 -8.98 -14.18 -23.13
N PRO A 59 -10.18 -14.31 -22.53
CA PRO A 59 -10.96 -15.51 -22.69
C PRO A 59 -11.42 -15.67 -24.15
N GLU A 60 -11.41 -16.91 -24.66
CA GLU A 60 -11.88 -17.22 -26.03
C GLU A 60 -13.38 -16.88 -26.21
N GLU A 61 -14.16 -16.97 -25.13
CA GLU A 61 -15.57 -16.62 -25.08
C GLU A 61 -15.85 -15.58 -24.00
N PRO A 62 -16.79 -14.65 -24.21
CA PRO A 62 -17.22 -13.71 -23.19
C PRO A 62 -17.65 -14.38 -21.88
N ASP A 63 -17.33 -13.75 -20.75
CA ASP A 63 -17.87 -14.20 -19.46
C ASP A 63 -19.38 -13.96 -19.42
N HIS A 64 -20.16 -15.04 -19.52
CA HIS A 64 -21.62 -15.04 -19.39
C HIS A 64 -22.09 -15.19 -17.93
N GLY A 65 -21.17 -15.30 -16.98
CA GLY A 65 -21.44 -15.33 -15.55
C GLY A 65 -21.88 -13.98 -14.98
N PRO A 66 -22.24 -13.95 -13.68
CA PRO A 66 -22.52 -12.69 -13.01
C PRO A 66 -21.27 -11.79 -13.02
N PRO A 67 -21.43 -10.45 -13.10
CA PRO A 67 -20.31 -9.52 -13.06
C PRO A 67 -19.41 -9.78 -11.84
N ARG A 68 -18.12 -9.95 -12.11
CA ARG A 68 -17.08 -10.02 -11.07
C ARG A 68 -16.56 -8.61 -10.80
N PHE A 69 -16.29 -8.31 -9.53
CA PHE A 69 -15.75 -7.00 -9.09
C PHE A 69 -14.54 -7.15 -8.16
N ILE A 70 -14.30 -8.37 -7.68
CA ILE A 70 -13.23 -8.73 -6.77
C ILE A 70 -12.24 -9.61 -7.53
N PRO A 71 -10.95 -9.25 -7.56
CA PRO A 71 -9.92 -10.04 -8.22
C PRO A 71 -9.61 -11.33 -7.43
N GLU A 72 -9.01 -12.30 -8.12
CA GLU A 72 -8.53 -13.54 -7.50
C GLU A 72 -7.08 -13.36 -7.03
N GLY A 73 -6.80 -13.71 -5.78
CA GLY A 73 -5.47 -13.61 -5.18
C GLY A 73 -5.47 -14.10 -3.73
N ASP A 74 -4.28 -14.37 -3.19
CA ASP A 74 -4.14 -14.64 -1.75
C ASP A 74 -4.03 -13.30 -1.03
N PHE A 75 -5.15 -12.77 -0.53
CA PHE A 75 -5.17 -11.51 0.23
C PHE A 75 -5.00 -11.72 1.74
N SER A 76 -4.42 -12.84 2.18
CA SER A 76 -4.16 -13.07 3.60
C SER A 76 -3.33 -11.93 4.20
N GLY A 77 -3.76 -11.45 5.38
CA GLY A 77 -3.15 -10.30 6.06
C GLY A 77 -3.72 -8.94 5.65
N TRP A 78 -4.53 -8.85 4.60
CA TRP A 78 -5.19 -7.61 4.18
C TRP A 78 -6.66 -7.58 4.56
N THR A 79 -7.16 -6.39 4.89
CA THR A 79 -8.60 -6.13 4.87
C THR A 79 -8.97 -5.63 3.49
N THR A 80 -9.89 -6.32 2.81
CA THR A 80 -10.30 -5.99 1.44
C THR A 80 -11.74 -5.54 1.38
N THR A 81 -12.01 -4.54 0.56
CA THR A 81 -13.38 -4.07 0.26
C THR A 81 -13.51 -3.77 -1.22
N SER A 82 -14.74 -3.79 -1.73
CA SER A 82 -15.03 -3.42 -3.12
C SER A 82 -16.19 -2.45 -3.19
N GLU A 83 -16.11 -1.51 -4.11
CA GLU A 83 -17.12 -0.49 -4.36
C GLU A 83 -17.42 -0.45 -5.86
N THR A 84 -18.62 -0.85 -6.25
CA THR A 84 -19.06 -0.72 -7.64
C THR A 84 -19.42 0.73 -7.94
N LEU A 85 -18.89 1.26 -9.04
CA LEU A 85 -19.14 2.63 -9.48
C LEU A 85 -20.38 2.70 -10.38
N PRO A 86 -21.08 3.85 -10.40
CA PRO A 86 -22.16 4.05 -11.36
C PRO A 86 -21.62 3.99 -12.79
N TYR A 87 -22.49 3.61 -13.73
CA TYR A 87 -22.14 3.64 -15.15
C TYR A 87 -21.78 5.05 -15.57
N ASP A 88 -20.63 5.18 -16.22
CA ASP A 88 -20.27 6.41 -16.89
C ASP A 88 -21.03 6.50 -18.21
N THR A 89 -21.94 7.47 -18.30
CA THR A 89 -22.70 7.79 -19.51
C THR A 89 -22.25 9.11 -20.12
N SER A 90 -21.18 9.70 -19.59
CA SER A 90 -20.58 10.89 -20.16
C SER A 90 -20.14 10.62 -21.60
N GLY A 91 -20.37 11.58 -22.49
CA GLY A 91 -20.08 11.43 -23.91
C GLY A 91 -21.10 10.60 -24.72
N ILE A 92 -22.11 9.98 -24.09
CA ILE A 92 -23.17 9.28 -24.82
C ILE A 92 -24.23 10.30 -25.29
N PRO A 93 -24.52 10.40 -26.60
CA PRO A 93 -25.54 11.32 -27.10
C PRO A 93 -26.95 10.99 -26.59
N ALA A 94 -27.76 12.02 -26.35
CA ALA A 94 -29.15 11.85 -25.96
C ALA A 94 -29.94 11.04 -27.02
N GLY A 95 -30.67 10.02 -26.58
CA GLY A 95 -31.46 9.14 -27.45
C GLY A 95 -30.70 7.95 -28.03
N ALA A 96 -29.40 7.81 -27.76
CA ALA A 96 -28.65 6.60 -28.12
C ALA A 96 -29.15 5.38 -27.32
N VAL A 97 -29.27 4.23 -28.00
CA VAL A 97 -29.57 2.95 -27.33
C VAL A 97 -28.27 2.39 -26.79
N ILE A 98 -28.22 2.17 -25.47
CA ILE A 98 -27.06 1.61 -24.78
C ILE A 98 -27.27 0.09 -24.66
N CYS A 99 -26.50 -0.69 -25.42
CA CYS A 99 -26.56 -2.16 -25.35
C CYS A 99 -25.75 -2.69 -24.16
N GLN A 100 -24.53 -2.21 -23.98
CA GLN A 100 -23.63 -2.56 -22.87
C GLN A 100 -22.70 -1.38 -22.57
N LEU A 101 -22.30 -1.25 -21.29
CA LEU A 101 -21.27 -0.31 -20.85
C LEU A 101 -20.32 -1.03 -19.89
N PRO A 102 -19.04 -0.65 -19.88
CA PRO A 102 -18.13 -1.10 -18.85
C PRO A 102 -18.60 -0.61 -17.49
N GLN A 103 -18.62 -1.51 -16.51
CA GLN A 103 -18.88 -1.18 -15.12
C GLN A 103 -17.58 -1.19 -14.34
N ALA A 104 -17.16 -0.02 -13.87
CA ALA A 104 -15.95 0.11 -13.06
C ALA A 104 -16.24 -0.22 -11.59
N SER A 105 -15.21 -0.65 -10.87
CA SER A 105 -15.25 -0.79 -9.42
C SER A 105 -13.91 -0.43 -8.79
N TRP A 106 -13.92 0.08 -7.57
CA TRP A 106 -12.72 0.12 -6.73
C TRP A 106 -12.58 -1.19 -5.97
N PHE A 107 -11.36 -1.70 -5.92
CA PHE A 107 -10.93 -2.72 -4.98
C PHE A 107 -9.91 -2.11 -4.04
N THR A 108 -10.24 -2.07 -2.76
CA THR A 108 -9.43 -1.44 -1.72
C THR A 108 -8.80 -2.50 -0.85
N MET A 109 -7.51 -2.32 -0.55
CA MET A 109 -6.80 -3.14 0.41
C MET A 109 -6.12 -2.26 1.45
N GLU A 110 -6.24 -2.65 2.71
CA GLU A 110 -5.64 -1.93 3.82
C GLU A 110 -4.99 -2.84 4.86
N GLN A 111 -3.96 -2.30 5.50
CA GLN A 111 -3.28 -2.89 6.65
C GLN A 111 -2.95 -1.80 7.68
N LEU A 112 -3.11 -2.16 8.96
CA LEU A 112 -2.71 -1.31 10.09
C LEU A 112 -1.50 -1.93 10.76
N VAL A 113 -0.35 -1.25 10.68
CA VAL A 113 0.91 -1.68 11.29
C VAL A 113 1.01 -1.09 12.70
N ASP A 114 1.20 -1.95 13.71
CA ASP A 114 1.53 -1.54 15.08
C ASP A 114 3.05 -1.43 15.23
N LEU A 115 3.57 -0.20 15.26
CA LEU A 115 5.00 0.04 15.30
C LEU A 115 5.64 -0.50 16.58
N LYS A 116 4.92 -0.49 17.70
CA LYS A 116 5.45 -0.99 18.98
C LYS A 116 5.52 -2.51 18.98
N ALA A 117 4.50 -3.17 18.43
CA ALA A 117 4.51 -4.63 18.27
C ALA A 117 5.63 -5.10 17.33
N GLU A 118 6.02 -4.26 16.36
CA GLU A 118 7.12 -4.56 15.44
C GLU A 118 8.52 -4.25 16.03
N GLY A 119 8.61 -3.77 17.28
CA GLY A 119 9.86 -3.60 18.03
C GLY A 119 10.34 -2.15 18.21
N LEU A 120 9.54 -1.15 17.81
CA LEU A 120 9.87 0.26 18.00
C LEU A 120 9.37 0.74 19.38
N TRP A 121 10.01 1.77 19.95
CA TRP A 121 9.65 2.32 21.26
C TRP A 121 9.29 3.80 21.19
N ASP A 122 8.62 4.29 22.23
CA ASP A 122 8.00 5.62 22.26
C ASP A 122 9.02 6.75 22.01
N GLN A 123 10.15 6.77 22.72
CA GLN A 123 11.16 7.84 22.58
C GLN A 123 11.83 7.84 21.19
N LEU A 124 11.95 6.68 20.54
CA LEU A 124 12.45 6.63 19.17
C LEU A 124 11.46 7.29 18.21
N LEU A 125 10.18 6.96 18.33
CA LEU A 125 9.13 7.50 17.46
C LEU A 125 8.85 8.98 17.75
N ASP A 126 9.00 9.42 19.00
CA ASP A 126 8.65 10.78 19.43
C ASP A 126 9.81 11.77 19.25
N ASP A 127 11.03 11.39 19.66
CA ASP A 127 12.18 12.31 19.68
C ASP A 127 13.11 12.11 18.48
N PHE A 128 13.42 10.86 18.13
CA PHE A 128 14.32 10.57 17.01
C PHE A 128 13.61 10.69 15.66
N GLN A 129 12.34 10.26 15.60
CA GLN A 129 11.46 10.30 14.42
C GLN A 129 12.14 9.67 13.19
N PRO A 130 12.44 8.35 13.23
CA PRO A 130 13.07 7.67 12.10
C PRO A 130 12.22 7.78 10.84
N GLU A 131 12.85 7.81 9.67
CA GLU A 131 12.14 7.87 8.40
C GLU A 131 11.20 6.67 8.23
N ILE A 132 9.94 6.95 7.88
CA ILE A 132 8.96 5.92 7.50
C ILE A 132 8.82 5.96 5.98
N ARG A 133 9.39 4.94 5.32
CA ARG A 133 9.41 4.82 3.86
C ARG A 133 8.25 3.96 3.40
N ILE A 134 7.49 4.50 2.46
CA ILE A 134 6.37 3.86 1.79
C ILE A 134 6.79 3.62 0.35
N GLN A 135 6.59 2.40 -0.15
CA GLN A 135 6.70 2.10 -1.57
C GLN A 135 5.56 1.19 -1.98
N ASP A 136 5.10 1.34 -3.22
CA ASP A 136 4.13 0.46 -3.83
C ASP A 136 4.30 0.49 -5.35
N TRP A 137 3.87 -0.59 -6.02
CA TRP A 137 3.92 -0.68 -7.48
C TRP A 137 2.57 -1.13 -8.00
N TYR A 138 2.03 -0.39 -8.96
CA TYR A 138 0.78 -0.75 -9.63
C TYR A 138 1.01 -0.87 -11.14
N GLU A 139 0.17 -1.65 -11.79
CA GLU A 139 0.19 -1.86 -13.23
C GLU A 139 -0.45 -0.67 -13.97
N GLU A 140 0.12 -0.25 -15.10
CA GLU A 140 -0.59 0.56 -16.10
C GLU A 140 -1.55 -0.33 -16.90
N SER A 141 -2.82 -0.39 -16.49
CA SER A 141 -3.84 -1.28 -17.06
C SER A 141 -4.71 -0.63 -18.16
N GLN A 142 -4.58 0.67 -18.42
CA GLN A 142 -5.44 1.48 -19.31
C GLN A 142 -6.95 1.45 -19.05
N LEU A 143 -7.41 0.83 -17.95
CA LEU A 143 -8.83 0.70 -17.65
C LEU A 143 -9.51 2.06 -17.46
N HIS A 144 -8.78 3.08 -17.02
CA HIS A 144 -9.31 4.42 -16.77
C HIS A 144 -8.18 5.45 -16.69
N ASP A 145 -8.51 6.74 -16.74
CA ASP A 145 -7.58 7.84 -16.43
C ASP A 145 -7.12 7.85 -14.97
N TYR A 146 -7.79 7.09 -14.08
CA TYR A 146 -7.52 7.05 -12.64
C TYR A 146 -7.69 5.60 -12.19
N ILE A 147 -6.61 4.82 -12.23
CA ILE A 147 -6.63 3.38 -11.92
C ILE A 147 -6.08 3.06 -10.53
N TYR A 148 -5.38 3.99 -9.90
CA TYR A 148 -4.72 3.76 -8.61
C TYR A 148 -4.90 4.95 -7.67
N GLN A 149 -5.05 4.65 -6.38
CA GLN A 149 -4.94 5.63 -5.32
C GLN A 149 -4.25 5.01 -4.10
N LEU A 150 -3.30 5.76 -3.53
CA LEU A 150 -2.66 5.45 -2.26
C LEU A 150 -3.08 6.46 -1.21
N HIS A 151 -3.39 5.99 0.00
CA HIS A 151 -3.58 6.80 1.19
C HIS A 151 -2.85 6.16 2.36
N VAL A 152 -1.88 6.86 2.92
CA VAL A 152 -1.14 6.41 4.10
C VAL A 152 -1.29 7.43 5.21
N LYS A 153 -1.59 6.95 6.42
CA LYS A 153 -1.70 7.78 7.62
C LYS A 153 -0.75 7.29 8.70
N LEU A 154 -0.05 8.22 9.33
CA LEU A 154 0.61 8.02 10.61
C LEU A 154 -0.39 8.36 11.71
N LEU A 155 -0.70 7.39 12.56
CA LEU A 155 -1.76 7.50 13.56
C LEU A 155 -1.21 7.45 14.99
N GLY A 156 -1.91 8.15 15.88
CA GLY A 156 -1.68 8.14 17.32
C GLY A 156 -2.07 6.82 17.99
N ALA A 157 -1.82 6.72 19.30
CA ALA A 157 -2.12 5.53 20.11
C ALA A 157 -3.60 5.11 20.10
N ASP A 158 -4.51 6.05 19.83
CA ASP A 158 -5.97 5.81 19.73
C ASP A 158 -6.41 5.24 18.37
N LYS A 159 -5.47 5.03 17.43
CA LYS A 159 -5.72 4.56 16.05
C LYS A 159 -6.63 5.47 15.22
N THR A 160 -6.88 6.70 15.65
CA THR A 160 -7.82 7.63 14.97
C THR A 160 -7.23 9.02 14.78
N THR A 161 -6.42 9.51 15.72
CA THR A 161 -5.72 10.79 15.59
C THR A 161 -4.69 10.69 14.47
N VAL A 162 -4.88 11.48 13.41
CA VAL A 162 -3.95 11.58 12.28
C VAL A 162 -2.86 12.58 12.60
N ILE A 163 -1.60 12.12 12.61
CA ILE A 163 -0.42 12.94 12.89
C ILE A 163 0.18 13.45 11.58
N ALA A 164 0.27 12.58 10.59
CA ALA A 164 0.63 12.94 9.22
C ALA A 164 -0.09 12.02 8.24
N GLU A 165 -0.31 12.48 7.02
CA GLU A 165 -0.87 11.64 5.97
C GLU A 165 -0.30 12.01 4.60
N HIS A 166 -0.40 11.06 3.68
CA HIS A 166 0.00 11.21 2.31
C HIS A 166 -1.01 10.53 1.39
N THR A 167 -1.44 11.25 0.36
CA THR A 167 -2.38 10.75 -0.65
C THR A 167 -1.81 10.96 -2.04
N VAL A 168 -1.89 9.94 -2.89
CA VAL A 168 -1.50 9.99 -4.29
C VAL A 168 -2.62 9.41 -5.13
N THR A 169 -2.96 10.08 -6.23
CA THR A 169 -3.93 9.60 -7.22
C THR A 169 -3.40 10.00 -8.59
N PRO A 170 -2.49 9.19 -9.17
CA PRO A 170 -1.91 9.46 -10.47
C PRO A 170 -3.00 9.51 -11.54
N THR A 171 -2.74 10.27 -12.59
CA THR A 171 -3.60 10.30 -13.79
C THR A 171 -2.88 9.61 -14.92
N GLU A 172 -3.56 8.68 -15.59
CA GLU A 172 -3.00 7.91 -16.69
C GLU A 172 -3.26 8.57 -18.04
N ASN A 173 -2.31 8.38 -18.96
CA ASN A 173 -2.52 8.71 -20.36
C ASN A 173 -2.90 7.44 -21.13
N ARG A 174 -4.21 7.26 -21.35
CA ARG A 174 -4.76 6.10 -22.06
C ARG A 174 -4.39 6.03 -23.55
N GLU A 175 -3.83 7.08 -24.12
CA GLU A 175 -3.31 7.05 -25.50
C GLU A 175 -1.96 6.31 -25.60
N VAL A 176 -1.25 6.13 -24.48
CA VAL A 176 0.08 5.50 -24.42
C VAL A 176 0.03 4.27 -23.52
N TYR A 177 -0.08 3.09 -24.13
CA TYR A 177 -0.04 1.84 -23.38
C TYR A 177 1.40 1.45 -23.07
N SER A 178 1.79 1.48 -21.79
CA SER A 178 3.14 1.05 -21.40
C SER A 178 3.18 -0.39 -20.89
N HIS A 179 2.07 -0.93 -20.36
CA HIS A 179 1.99 -2.24 -19.70
C HIS A 179 3.14 -2.51 -18.72
N ASN A 180 3.53 -1.48 -17.96
CA ASN A 180 4.67 -1.54 -17.04
C ASN A 180 4.22 -1.30 -15.61
N TRP A 181 5.04 -1.75 -14.65
CA TRP A 181 4.91 -1.36 -13.26
C TRP A 181 5.26 0.12 -13.08
N LYS A 182 4.42 0.83 -12.33
CA LYS A 182 4.60 2.23 -11.93
C LYS A 182 4.84 2.31 -10.43
N GLU A 183 5.97 2.91 -10.05
CA GLU A 183 6.32 3.11 -8.65
C GLU A 183 5.57 4.30 -8.06
N VAL A 184 5.09 4.13 -6.83
CA VAL A 184 4.71 5.22 -5.92
C VAL A 184 5.57 5.10 -4.68
N SER A 185 6.24 6.18 -4.30
CA SER A 185 7.05 6.22 -3.09
C SER A 185 6.87 7.51 -2.30
N HIS A 186 6.97 7.39 -0.98
CA HIS A 186 6.89 8.51 -0.06
C HIS A 186 7.76 8.25 1.17
N VAL A 187 8.29 9.32 1.76
CA VAL A 187 9.07 9.23 2.99
C VAL A 187 8.52 10.25 3.97
N PHE A 188 7.99 9.77 5.10
CA PHE A 188 7.63 10.64 6.21
C PHE A 188 8.87 10.93 7.04
N THR A 189 9.17 12.22 7.20
CA THR A 189 10.24 12.74 8.07
C THR A 189 9.68 13.89 8.90
N GLY A 190 10.23 14.11 10.10
CA GLY A 190 9.82 15.23 10.95
C GLY A 190 8.31 15.26 11.23
N TYR A 191 7.67 14.10 11.33
CA TYR A 191 6.21 13.96 11.46
C TYR A 191 5.68 14.39 12.84
N GLY A 192 6.55 14.73 13.79
CA GLY A 192 6.18 15.11 15.14
C GLY A 192 5.93 13.90 16.05
N PRO A 193 5.80 14.12 17.37
CA PRO A 193 5.64 13.05 18.32
C PRO A 193 4.23 12.43 18.28
N GLY A 194 4.13 11.20 18.79
CA GLY A 194 2.86 10.51 19.04
C GLY A 194 2.53 9.38 18.07
N VAL A 195 3.33 9.17 17.01
CA VAL A 195 3.07 8.12 16.00
C VAL A 195 3.20 6.74 16.62
N ARG A 196 2.18 5.91 16.47
CA ARG A 196 2.15 4.52 16.98
C ARG A 196 1.72 3.51 15.94
N TYR A 197 0.96 3.96 14.93
CA TYR A 197 0.50 3.10 13.85
C TYR A 197 0.75 3.71 12.48
N VAL A 198 0.90 2.85 11.49
CA VAL A 198 0.84 3.22 10.07
C VAL A 198 -0.38 2.54 9.48
N HIS A 199 -1.36 3.32 9.03
CA HIS A 199 -2.47 2.82 8.22
C HIS A 199 -2.07 2.97 6.76
N PHE A 200 -1.82 1.85 6.09
CA PHE A 200 -1.55 1.78 4.66
C PHE A 200 -2.83 1.33 3.96
N GLN A 201 -3.31 2.13 3.02
CA GLN A 201 -4.45 1.79 2.18
C GLN A 201 -4.14 2.15 0.73
N HIS A 202 -4.36 1.22 -0.18
CA HIS A 202 -4.45 1.54 -1.59
C HIS A 202 -5.76 1.05 -2.18
N ARG A 203 -6.13 1.59 -3.34
CA ARG A 203 -7.24 1.08 -4.12
C ARG A 203 -6.91 1.09 -5.59
N LEU A 204 -7.36 0.03 -6.25
CA LEU A 204 -7.12 -0.24 -7.65
C LEU A 204 -8.45 -0.31 -8.37
N LYS A 205 -8.51 0.25 -9.58
CA LYS A 205 -9.72 0.23 -10.38
C LYS A 205 -9.77 -1.05 -11.19
N ASN A 206 -10.91 -1.71 -11.14
CA ASN A 206 -11.26 -2.85 -11.95
C ASN A 206 -12.41 -2.48 -12.87
N GLN A 207 -12.65 -3.30 -13.88
CA GLN A 207 -13.71 -3.11 -14.85
C GLN A 207 -14.31 -4.45 -15.24
N PHE A 208 -15.64 -4.49 -15.36
CA PHE A 208 -16.35 -5.60 -15.96
C PHE A 208 -17.00 -5.17 -17.28
N LEU A 209 -16.64 -5.83 -18.37
CA LEU A 209 -17.32 -5.77 -19.67
C LEU A 209 -17.01 -7.04 -20.45
N ASN A 210 -17.99 -7.95 -20.54
CA ASN A 210 -17.84 -9.25 -21.22
C ASN A 210 -16.65 -10.08 -20.70
N GLY A 211 -16.22 -9.80 -19.46
CA GLY A 211 -14.98 -10.27 -18.87
C GLY A 211 -14.58 -9.34 -17.72
N PHE A 212 -13.80 -9.86 -16.78
CA PHE A 212 -13.28 -9.11 -15.64
C PHE A 212 -11.84 -8.69 -15.89
N TRP A 213 -11.57 -7.41 -15.70
CA TRP A 213 -10.27 -6.80 -15.90
C TRP A 213 -9.89 -6.08 -14.62
N ASN A 214 -8.76 -6.41 -14.03
CA ASN A 214 -8.27 -5.77 -12.82
C ASN A 214 -6.95 -5.04 -13.06
N THR A 215 -6.74 -3.97 -12.30
CA THR A 215 -5.39 -3.39 -12.18
C THR A 215 -4.64 -4.16 -11.10
N MET A 216 -3.46 -4.67 -11.42
CA MET A 216 -2.62 -5.41 -10.49
C MET A 216 -1.67 -4.50 -9.70
N PHE A 217 -1.11 -5.04 -8.62
CA PHE A 217 -0.06 -4.40 -7.84
C PHE A 217 0.91 -5.42 -7.27
N THR A 218 2.07 -4.95 -6.81
CA THR A 218 3.05 -5.76 -6.10
C THR A 218 4.03 -4.90 -5.32
N GLY A 219 4.79 -5.50 -4.41
CA GLY A 219 5.94 -4.84 -3.77
C GLY A 219 5.54 -3.73 -2.80
N SER A 220 4.30 -3.76 -2.28
CA SER A 220 3.85 -2.82 -1.26
C SER A 220 4.73 -2.95 -0.02
N SER A 221 5.24 -1.83 0.49
CA SER A 221 6.08 -1.85 1.68
C SER A 221 5.95 -0.63 2.56
N VAL A 222 6.08 -0.89 3.86
CA VAL A 222 6.31 0.10 4.92
C VAL A 222 7.62 -0.30 5.59
N THR A 223 8.64 0.54 5.49
CA THR A 223 9.98 0.26 6.01
C THR A 223 10.44 1.41 6.89
N ILE A 224 11.02 1.10 8.04
CA ILE A 224 11.57 2.10 8.97
C ILE A 224 13.08 2.16 8.78
N SER A 225 13.62 3.33 8.43
CA SER A 225 15.05 3.54 8.35
C SER A 225 15.56 4.18 9.63
N PRO A 226 16.67 3.68 10.22
CA PRO A 226 17.27 4.30 11.40
C PRO A 226 18.03 5.60 11.06
N LYS A 227 17.98 6.03 9.80
CA LYS A 227 18.55 7.30 9.34
C LYS A 227 17.54 8.44 9.57
N LYS A 228 18.09 9.65 9.71
CA LYS A 228 17.34 10.90 9.58
C LYS A 228 17.46 11.44 8.17
#